data_AF-A0A0F8XSL6-F1
#
_entry.id   AF-A0A0F8XSL6-F1
#
_cell.length_a   1.000
_cell.length_b   1.000
_cell.length_c   1.000
_cell.angle_alpha   90.00
_cell.angle_beta   90.00
_cell.angle_gamma   90.00
#
_symmetry.space_group_name_H-M   'P 1'
#
loop_
_entity.id
_entity.type
_entity.pdbx_description
1 polymer ?
#
loop_
_entity_poly.entity_id
_entity_poly.type
_entity_poly.pdbx_seq_one_letter_code
_entity_poly.pdbx_strand_id
1 'polypeptide(L)'
;HDNVWIAGAPPPDWCVGVNWIPVTQLNNEDGRVAYTERKTNQRTNLLAICDHPDVSQGFVFMNDDFFFVEPITGPGLPPPPHLGTYTDTHGNTAEVAGPYQKLYYWMREHTDIVEPLHVPEHVPMVMDKTLLAEWMREVWHIHGFPVASLWSNRANIDSYQGPDFILKRDTHREDWPEGQWAVSTVNRSFFEWPVGQKIRDMFPDPSPYER
;
A
#
# COMPACT_ATOMS: atom_id res chain seq x y z
N HIS A 1 10.32 -14.76 6.56
CA HIS A 1 10.53 -14.81 5.09
C HIS A 1 10.17 -16.21 4.59
N ASP A 2 10.09 -16.45 3.28
CA ASP A 2 9.82 -17.77 2.63
C ASP A 2 8.36 -18.11 2.28
N ASN A 3 7.40 -17.21 2.55
CA ASN A 3 6.00 -17.42 2.19
C ASN A 3 5.41 -16.16 1.53
N VAL A 4 5.77 -15.93 0.27
CA VAL A 4 5.33 -14.77 -0.52
C VAL A 4 4.11 -15.16 -1.35
N TRP A 5 3.10 -14.29 -1.33
CA TRP A 5 1.84 -14.48 -2.06
C TRP A 5 1.59 -13.30 -2.98
N ILE A 6 1.21 -13.60 -4.22
CA ILE A 6 0.69 -12.60 -5.17
C ILE A 6 -0.80 -12.89 -5.37
N ALA A 7 -1.64 -11.90 -5.11
CA ALA A 7 -3.07 -11.99 -5.40
C ALA A 7 -3.44 -11.06 -6.54
N GLY A 8 -4.08 -11.58 -7.58
CA GLY A 8 -4.47 -10.80 -8.75
C GLY A 8 -4.20 -11.51 -10.07
N ALA A 9 -3.70 -10.73 -11.03
CA ALA A 9 -3.26 -11.23 -12.33
C ALA A 9 -2.16 -12.32 -12.17
N PRO A 10 -2.00 -13.21 -13.17
CA PRO A 10 -0.91 -14.17 -13.18
C PRO A 10 0.45 -13.47 -12.98
N PRO A 11 1.32 -13.99 -12.09
CA PRO A 11 2.68 -13.48 -11.97
C PRO A 11 3.40 -13.57 -13.33
N PRO A 12 4.23 -12.57 -13.68
CA PRO A 12 5.03 -12.63 -14.89
C PRO A 12 6.07 -13.75 -14.83
N ASP A 13 6.56 -14.21 -15.98
CA ASP A 13 7.46 -15.37 -16.08
C ASP A 13 8.79 -15.23 -15.33
N TRP A 14 9.22 -14.00 -15.04
CA TRP A 14 10.41 -13.72 -14.23
C TRP A 14 10.14 -13.93 -12.73
N CYS A 15 8.89 -13.87 -12.27
CA CYS A 15 8.53 -14.02 -10.88
C CYS A 15 8.40 -15.51 -10.53
N VAL A 16 9.27 -15.98 -9.64
CA VAL A 16 9.38 -17.39 -9.27
C VAL A 16 9.32 -17.56 -7.76
N GLY A 17 9.08 -18.78 -7.28
CA GLY A 17 9.11 -19.07 -5.83
C GLY A 17 8.02 -18.39 -5.00
N VAL A 18 6.97 -17.88 -5.63
CA VAL A 18 5.80 -17.27 -4.97
C VAL A 18 4.56 -18.15 -5.10
N ASN A 19 3.66 -18.06 -4.12
CA ASN A 19 2.31 -18.58 -4.23
C ASN A 19 1.42 -17.57 -4.97
N TRP A 20 0.37 -18.06 -5.64
CA TRP A 20 -0.54 -17.21 -6.42
C TRP A 20 -2.00 -17.46 -6.06
N ILE A 21 -2.73 -16.37 -5.79
CA ILE A 21 -4.18 -16.36 -5.61
C ILE A 21 -4.78 -15.72 -6.87
N PRO A 22 -5.38 -16.52 -7.77
CA PRO A 22 -5.99 -15.99 -8.97
C PRO A 22 -7.23 -15.16 -8.62
N VAL A 23 -7.23 -13.90 -9.05
CA VAL A 23 -8.38 -13.01 -8.89
C VAL A 23 -8.67 -12.32 -10.21
N THR A 24 -9.92 -12.40 -10.67
CA THR A 24 -10.36 -11.72 -11.89
C THR A 24 -10.15 -10.21 -11.77
N GLN A 25 -9.31 -9.65 -12.65
CA GLN A 25 -9.04 -8.22 -12.68
C GLN A 25 -10.01 -7.52 -13.64
N LEU A 26 -10.51 -6.36 -13.22
CA LEU A 26 -11.19 -5.43 -14.12
C LEU A 26 -10.13 -4.75 -14.97
N ASN A 27 -10.17 -4.97 -16.28
CA ASN A 27 -9.29 -4.35 -17.27
C ASN A 27 -10.15 -3.70 -18.36
N ASN A 28 -9.72 -2.54 -18.87
CA ASN A 28 -10.31 -1.98 -20.08
C ASN A 28 -9.81 -2.76 -21.30
N GLU A 29 -10.50 -2.61 -22.43
CA GLU A 29 -10.17 -3.28 -23.70
C GLU A 29 -8.76 -2.95 -24.22
N ASP A 30 -8.20 -1.79 -23.85
CA ASP A 30 -6.85 -1.35 -24.20
C ASP A 30 -5.76 -1.83 -23.22
N GLY A 31 -6.13 -2.69 -22.26
CA GLY A 31 -5.25 -3.18 -21.20
C GLY A 31 -4.94 -2.16 -20.11
N ARG A 32 -5.52 -0.95 -20.15
CA ARG A 32 -5.41 0.02 -19.06
C ARG A 32 -6.48 -0.24 -18.00
N VAL A 33 -6.17 0.09 -16.76
CA VAL A 33 -7.11 0.01 -15.65
C VAL A 33 -7.34 1.44 -15.17
N ALA A 34 -8.57 1.93 -15.33
CA ALA A 34 -8.93 3.24 -14.80
C ALA A 34 -8.79 3.25 -13.26
N TYR A 35 -8.63 4.44 -12.68
CA TYR A 35 -8.23 4.58 -11.26
C TYR A 35 -9.20 3.86 -10.31
N THR A 36 -10.50 4.00 -10.56
CA THR A 36 -11.59 3.37 -9.80
C THR A 36 -11.56 1.84 -9.88
N GLU A 37 -11.24 1.30 -11.03
CA GLU A 37 -11.11 -0.13 -11.33
C GLU A 37 -9.88 -0.69 -10.63
N ARG A 38 -8.77 0.05 -10.60
CA ARG A 38 -7.54 -0.34 -9.88
C ARG A 38 -7.81 -0.48 -8.40
N LYS A 39 -8.57 0.44 -7.82
CA LYS A 39 -8.96 0.36 -6.40
C LYS A 39 -9.93 -0.79 -6.14
N THR A 40 -10.83 -1.07 -7.08
CA THR A 40 -11.71 -2.23 -7.00
C THR A 40 -10.91 -3.53 -7.05
N ASN A 41 -9.92 -3.63 -7.95
CA ASN A 41 -9.00 -4.75 -8.05
C ASN A 41 -8.20 -4.94 -6.75
N GLN A 42 -7.59 -3.87 -6.22
CA GLN A 42 -6.87 -3.92 -4.95
C GLN A 42 -7.75 -4.48 -3.82
N ARG A 43 -8.99 -4.01 -3.74
CA ARG A 43 -9.95 -4.44 -2.74
C ARG A 43 -10.34 -5.91 -2.90
N THR A 44 -10.63 -6.37 -4.12
CA THR A 44 -10.96 -7.77 -4.40
C THR A 44 -9.77 -8.69 -4.11
N ASN A 45 -8.55 -8.26 -4.46
CA ASN A 45 -7.32 -9.01 -4.17
C ASN A 45 -7.11 -9.16 -2.66
N LEU A 46 -7.30 -8.08 -1.89
CA LEU A 46 -7.19 -8.10 -0.43
C LEU A 46 -8.24 -9.00 0.24
N LEU A 47 -9.50 -8.98 -0.22
CA LEU A 47 -10.50 -9.91 0.30
C LEU A 47 -10.12 -11.37 -0.04
N ALA A 48 -9.62 -11.63 -1.24
CA ALA A 48 -9.16 -12.96 -1.61
C ALA A 48 -8.00 -13.43 -0.72
N ILE A 49 -7.06 -12.53 -0.38
CA ILE A 49 -5.99 -12.79 0.61
C ILE A 49 -6.60 -13.13 1.98
N CYS A 50 -7.57 -12.35 2.45
CA CYS A 50 -8.21 -12.56 3.75
C CYS A 50 -9.01 -13.86 3.81
N ASP A 51 -9.60 -14.31 2.71
CA ASP A 51 -10.38 -15.54 2.65
C ASP A 51 -9.51 -16.79 2.35
N HIS A 52 -8.26 -16.62 1.90
CA HIS A 52 -7.39 -17.74 1.51
C HIS A 52 -6.89 -18.54 2.73
N PRO A 53 -7.11 -19.87 2.83
CA PRO A 53 -6.80 -20.64 4.03
C PRO A 53 -5.31 -20.72 4.36
N ASP A 54 -4.45 -20.70 3.34
CA ASP A 54 -2.99 -20.87 3.51
C ASP A 54 -2.25 -19.55 3.78
N VAL A 55 -2.92 -18.39 3.64
CA VAL A 55 -2.34 -17.12 4.06
C VAL A 55 -2.48 -17.01 5.57
N SER A 56 -1.37 -16.76 6.25
CA SER A 56 -1.32 -16.63 7.71
C SER A 56 -2.24 -15.53 8.25
N GLN A 57 -2.75 -15.70 9.47
CA GLN A 57 -3.64 -14.74 10.13
C GLN A 57 -3.06 -13.31 10.16
N GLY A 58 -1.79 -13.20 10.54
CA GLY A 58 -1.00 -11.98 10.39
C GLY A 58 -0.14 -12.05 9.12
N PHE A 59 -0.16 -11.01 8.31
CA PHE A 59 0.63 -10.91 7.08
C PHE A 59 1.15 -9.49 6.86
N VAL A 60 2.17 -9.35 6.03
CA VAL A 60 2.63 -8.03 5.56
C VAL A 60 1.99 -7.76 4.20
N PHE A 61 1.20 -6.70 4.12
CA PHE A 61 0.63 -6.22 2.88
C PHE A 61 1.61 -5.30 2.16
N MET A 62 1.82 -5.58 0.87
CA MET A 62 2.61 -4.79 -0.06
C MET A 62 1.79 -4.64 -1.35
N ASN A 63 1.24 -3.45 -1.59
CA ASN A 63 0.39 -3.14 -2.73
C ASN A 63 1.10 -2.49 -3.92
N ASP A 64 2.39 -2.25 -3.79
CA ASP A 64 3.24 -1.65 -4.80
C ASP A 64 4.63 -2.30 -4.75
N ASP A 65 5.55 -1.80 -5.56
CA ASP A 65 6.96 -2.11 -5.42
C ASP A 65 7.53 -1.51 -4.12
N PHE A 66 8.24 -2.33 -3.35
CA PHE A 66 8.89 -1.87 -2.13
C PHE A 66 10.32 -2.37 -2.06
N PHE A 67 11.23 -1.44 -1.78
CA PHE A 67 12.64 -1.72 -1.56
C PHE A 67 12.99 -1.32 -0.14
N PHE A 68 13.37 -2.30 0.69
CA PHE A 68 13.83 -2.07 2.05
C PHE A 68 15.28 -1.58 2.02
N VAL A 69 15.49 -0.30 2.31
CA VAL A 69 16.81 0.34 2.20
C VAL A 69 17.64 0.20 3.48
N GLU A 70 17.02 -0.26 4.57
CA GLU A 70 17.66 -0.60 5.83
C GLU A 70 17.23 -2.01 6.30
N PRO A 71 18.12 -2.80 6.92
CA PRO A 71 17.75 -4.07 7.50
C PRO A 71 16.71 -3.91 8.61
N ILE A 72 15.62 -4.69 8.55
CA ILE A 72 14.61 -4.71 9.62
C ILE A 72 15.05 -5.70 10.70
N THR A 73 15.51 -5.19 11.83
CA THR A 73 16.07 -6.00 12.93
C THR A 73 15.10 -6.27 14.08
N GLY A 74 13.90 -5.68 14.06
CA GLY A 74 12.86 -5.83 15.08
C GLY A 74 11.83 -6.94 14.78
N PRO A 75 10.94 -7.26 15.73
CA PRO A 75 9.91 -8.29 15.58
C PRO A 75 8.77 -7.93 14.60
N GLY A 76 8.84 -6.75 13.97
CA GLY A 76 7.83 -6.24 13.04
C GLY A 76 8.40 -5.14 12.15
N LEU A 77 7.53 -4.55 11.34
CA LEU A 77 7.89 -3.39 10.53
C LEU A 77 8.03 -2.15 11.42
N PRO A 78 8.93 -1.20 11.07
CA PRO A 78 8.92 0.10 11.72
C PRO A 78 7.59 0.82 11.45
N PRO A 79 7.19 1.78 12.32
CA PRO A 79 5.97 2.56 12.15
C PRO A 79 5.85 3.15 10.74
N PRO A 80 4.67 3.10 10.08
CA PRO A 80 4.47 3.78 8.80
C PRO A 80 4.40 5.30 8.98
N PRO A 81 4.73 6.08 7.93
CA PRO A 81 4.50 7.52 7.94
C PRO A 81 3.02 7.86 7.84
N HIS A 82 2.62 9.02 8.36
CA HIS A 82 1.36 9.67 8.05
C HIS A 82 1.61 11.12 7.62
N LEU A 83 0.73 11.66 6.78
CA LEU A 83 0.85 13.00 6.23
C LEU A 83 0.22 14.09 7.11
N GLY A 84 -0.11 13.75 8.37
CA GLY A 84 -0.98 14.54 9.26
C GLY A 84 -2.41 14.02 9.25
N THR A 85 -3.37 14.85 9.66
CA THR A 85 -4.80 14.55 9.52
C THR A 85 -5.24 14.72 8.06
N TYR A 86 -6.44 14.24 7.73
CA TYR A 86 -7.03 14.53 6.42
C TYR A 86 -7.16 16.03 6.17
N THR A 87 -7.56 16.79 7.19
CA THR A 87 -7.71 18.25 7.11
C THR A 87 -6.37 18.96 6.87
N ASP A 88 -5.27 18.49 7.48
CA ASP A 88 -3.94 19.07 7.26
C ASP A 88 -3.48 18.94 5.81
N THR A 89 -3.86 17.85 5.14
CA THR A 89 -3.37 17.53 3.79
C THR A 89 -4.23 18.04 2.65
N HIS A 90 -5.55 18.10 2.85
CA HIS A 90 -6.50 18.44 1.79
C HIS A 90 -7.29 19.73 2.06
N GLY A 91 -7.12 20.33 3.24
CA GLY A 91 -7.95 21.46 3.68
C GLY A 91 -9.40 21.07 3.95
N ASN A 92 -10.25 22.08 4.20
CA ASN A 92 -11.67 21.92 4.51
C ASN A 92 -12.60 22.04 3.27
N THR A 93 -12.10 21.81 2.05
CA THR A 93 -12.89 22.06 0.85
C THR A 93 -13.81 20.88 0.53
N ALA A 94 -15.12 21.12 0.53
CA ALA A 94 -16.17 20.14 0.29
C ALA A 94 -16.47 19.86 -1.21
N GLU A 95 -15.75 20.50 -2.14
CA GLU A 95 -16.26 20.65 -3.51
C GLU A 95 -16.12 19.41 -4.40
N VAL A 96 -15.26 18.43 -4.06
CA VAL A 96 -15.28 17.09 -4.69
C VAL A 96 -14.82 16.03 -3.69
N ALA A 97 -15.76 15.24 -3.16
CA ALA A 97 -15.45 14.16 -2.22
C ALA A 97 -14.76 12.96 -2.89
N GLY A 98 -13.44 13.01 -2.91
CA GLY A 98 -12.59 11.86 -3.25
C GLY A 98 -12.76 10.71 -2.24
N PRO A 99 -12.29 9.50 -2.57
CA PRO A 99 -12.45 8.33 -1.69
C PRO A 99 -11.84 8.51 -0.29
N TYR A 100 -10.74 9.26 -0.16
CA TYR A 100 -10.15 9.63 1.13
C TYR A 100 -11.11 10.44 1.99
N GLN A 101 -11.75 11.46 1.42
CA GLN A 101 -12.71 12.30 2.16
C GLN A 101 -13.91 11.49 2.64
N LYS A 102 -14.44 10.62 1.78
CA LYS A 102 -15.57 9.76 2.12
C LYS A 102 -15.23 8.80 3.25
N LEU A 103 -14.06 8.17 3.18
CA LEU A 103 -13.58 7.31 4.27
C LEU A 103 -13.39 8.10 5.57
N TYR A 104 -12.82 9.30 5.49
CA TYR A 104 -12.59 10.17 6.65
C TYR A 104 -13.89 10.50 7.39
N TYR A 105 -14.90 10.99 6.67
CA TYR A 105 -16.20 11.28 7.26
C TYR A 105 -16.88 10.03 7.79
N TRP A 106 -16.81 8.93 7.04
CA TRP A 106 -17.36 7.66 7.51
C TRP A 106 -16.73 7.23 8.84
N MET A 107 -15.41 7.31 8.99
CA MET A 107 -14.73 6.97 10.24
C MET A 107 -15.19 7.89 11.39
N ARG A 108 -15.30 9.20 11.16
CA ARG A 108 -15.77 10.15 12.19
C ARG A 108 -17.22 9.91 12.63
N GLU A 109 -18.06 9.46 11.71
CA GLU A 109 -19.49 9.22 11.97
C GLU A 109 -19.77 7.85 12.59
N HIS A 110 -18.94 6.84 12.30
CA HIS A 110 -19.21 5.43 12.62
C HIS A 110 -18.20 4.80 13.57
N THR A 111 -17.18 5.55 14.01
CA THR A 111 -16.16 5.10 14.96
C THR A 111 -15.92 6.16 16.04
N ASP A 112 -15.08 5.87 17.02
CA ASP A 112 -14.61 6.80 18.04
C ASP A 112 -13.44 7.69 17.58
N ILE A 113 -12.98 7.55 16.33
CA ILE A 113 -11.85 8.30 15.77
C ILE A 113 -12.31 9.70 15.34
N VAL A 114 -11.90 10.72 16.09
CA VAL A 114 -12.33 12.11 15.86
C VAL A 114 -11.57 12.78 14.71
N GLU A 115 -10.25 12.61 14.65
CA GLU A 115 -9.36 13.20 13.65
C GLU A 115 -8.49 12.12 12.99
N PRO A 116 -9.06 11.31 12.08
CA PRO A 116 -8.30 10.26 11.42
C PRO A 116 -7.02 10.75 10.69
N LEU A 117 -5.94 10.00 10.83
CA LEU A 117 -4.68 10.24 10.14
C LEU A 117 -4.78 9.88 8.66
N HIS A 118 -4.16 10.70 7.82
CA HIS A 118 -3.96 10.40 6.41
C HIS A 118 -2.67 9.59 6.25
N VAL A 119 -2.82 8.27 6.17
CA VAL A 119 -1.71 7.36 5.87
C VAL A 119 -1.65 7.09 4.37
N PRO A 120 -0.49 7.36 3.72
CA PRO A 120 -0.34 7.14 2.29
C PRO A 120 -0.47 5.66 1.94
N GLU A 121 -0.80 5.38 0.68
CA GLU A 121 -1.04 4.01 0.23
C GLU A 121 0.23 3.22 -0.05
N HIS A 122 1.37 3.87 -0.25
CA HIS A 122 2.62 3.21 -0.60
C HIS A 122 3.42 2.95 0.68
N VAL A 123 2.87 2.13 1.57
CA VAL A 123 3.54 1.72 2.81
C VAL A 123 3.35 0.22 3.04
N PRO A 124 4.40 -0.55 3.37
CA PRO A 124 4.23 -1.93 3.82
C PRO A 124 3.52 -1.93 5.18
N MET A 125 2.57 -2.84 5.37
CA MET A 125 1.76 -2.86 6.60
C MET A 125 1.56 -4.25 7.15
N VAL A 126 1.75 -4.43 8.46
CA VAL A 126 1.33 -5.65 9.15
C VAL A 126 -0.18 -5.61 9.33
N MET A 127 -0.89 -6.61 8.83
CA MET A 127 -2.36 -6.71 8.84
C MET A 127 -2.84 -8.02 9.46
N ASP A 128 -4.03 -7.97 10.08
CA ASP A 128 -4.80 -9.15 10.51
C ASP A 128 -5.93 -9.42 9.52
N LYS A 129 -6.02 -10.66 9.01
CA LYS A 129 -7.01 -11.04 7.99
C LYS A 129 -8.45 -10.84 8.44
N THR A 130 -8.77 -11.22 9.67
CA THR A 130 -10.14 -11.19 10.18
C THR A 130 -10.62 -9.76 10.34
N LEU A 131 -9.83 -8.92 11.01
CA LEU A 131 -10.14 -7.52 11.22
C LEU A 131 -10.19 -6.76 9.89
N LEU A 132 -9.23 -7.01 8.99
CA LEU A 132 -9.20 -6.34 7.70
C LEU A 132 -10.44 -6.68 6.87
N ALA A 133 -10.81 -7.96 6.77
CA ALA A 133 -11.98 -8.37 6.02
C ALA A 133 -13.29 -7.81 6.59
N GLU A 134 -13.42 -7.78 7.92
CA GLU A 134 -14.55 -7.17 8.61
C GLU A 134 -14.68 -5.68 8.24
N TRP A 135 -13.61 -4.91 8.44
CA TRP A 135 -13.64 -3.46 8.24
C TRP A 135 -13.79 -3.07 6.77
N MET A 136 -13.18 -3.82 5.84
CA MET A 136 -13.34 -3.60 4.41
C MET A 136 -14.79 -3.82 3.94
N ARG A 137 -15.52 -4.76 4.56
CA ARG A 137 -16.94 -5.01 4.26
C ARG A 137 -17.83 -3.87 4.75
N GLU A 138 -17.53 -3.28 5.91
CA GLU A 138 -18.26 -2.11 6.43
C GLU A 138 -18.16 -0.90 5.48
N VAL A 139 -16.95 -0.62 4.96
CA VAL A 139 -16.70 0.52 4.07
C VAL A 139 -16.83 0.19 2.58
N TRP A 140 -17.38 -0.98 2.24
CA TRP A 140 -17.42 -1.48 0.85
C TRP A 140 -18.12 -0.52 -0.12
N HIS A 141 -19.11 0.23 0.38
CA HIS A 141 -19.87 1.23 -0.36
C HIS A 141 -19.05 2.48 -0.73
N ILE A 142 -17.89 2.69 -0.11
CA ILE A 142 -16.95 3.77 -0.46
C ILE A 142 -16.06 3.28 -1.59
N HIS A 143 -16.41 3.61 -2.83
CA HIS A 143 -15.60 3.20 -3.98
C HIS A 143 -14.19 3.78 -3.91
N GLY A 144 -13.22 2.87 -3.80
CA GLY A 144 -11.79 3.16 -3.84
C GLY A 144 -11.19 3.77 -2.58
N PHE A 145 -11.72 3.42 -1.41
CA PHE A 145 -11.18 3.87 -0.12
C PHE A 145 -9.70 3.48 0.06
N PRO A 146 -8.90 4.34 0.71
CA PRO A 146 -7.48 4.07 1.00
C PRO A 146 -7.33 3.07 2.16
N VAL A 147 -7.02 1.81 1.82
CA VAL A 147 -6.90 0.72 2.80
C VAL A 147 -5.88 1.04 3.89
N ALA A 148 -4.75 1.66 3.55
CA ALA A 148 -3.71 2.00 4.52
C ALA A 148 -4.20 2.98 5.59
N SER A 149 -4.99 3.98 5.19
CA SER A 149 -5.63 4.91 6.13
C SER A 149 -6.71 4.23 6.97
N LEU A 150 -7.57 3.38 6.38
CA LEU A 150 -8.57 2.61 7.15
C LEU A 150 -7.89 1.76 8.22
N TRP A 151 -6.88 0.98 7.81
CA TRP A 151 -6.17 0.04 8.68
C TRP A 151 -5.44 0.76 9.81
N SER A 152 -4.62 1.75 9.49
CA SER A 152 -3.80 2.44 10.51
C SER A 152 -4.63 3.11 11.59
N ASN A 153 -5.75 3.73 11.22
CA ASN A 153 -6.63 4.39 12.17
C ASN A 153 -7.38 3.39 13.05
N ARG A 154 -7.97 2.34 12.46
CA ARG A 154 -8.79 1.39 13.23
C ARG A 154 -7.97 0.39 14.06
N ALA A 155 -6.79 0.02 13.59
CA ALA A 155 -5.88 -0.83 14.34
C ALA A 155 -5.02 -0.03 15.34
N ASN A 156 -5.17 1.30 15.41
CA ASN A 156 -4.40 2.20 16.28
C ASN A 156 -2.89 1.92 16.20
N ILE A 157 -2.37 1.88 14.97
CA ILE A 157 -0.96 1.57 14.71
C ILE A 157 -0.11 2.80 15.00
N ASP A 158 0.96 2.61 15.77
CA ASP A 158 1.97 3.64 15.95
C ASP A 158 2.46 4.14 14.57
N SER A 159 2.50 5.46 14.39
CA SER A 159 2.93 6.08 13.14
C SER A 159 3.71 7.35 13.44
N TYR A 160 4.45 7.85 12.46
CA TYR A 160 5.18 9.10 12.58
C TYR A 160 4.79 10.07 11.48
N GLN A 161 4.80 11.36 11.76
CA GLN A 161 4.51 12.35 10.72
C GLN A 161 5.71 12.45 9.77
N GLY A 162 5.51 12.12 8.50
CA GLY A 162 6.60 12.02 7.52
C GLY A 162 6.08 11.88 6.09
N PRO A 163 6.97 11.94 5.09
CA PRO A 163 6.60 11.81 3.69
C PRO A 163 6.16 10.38 3.31
N ASP A 164 5.41 10.27 2.21
CA ASP A 164 5.09 8.99 1.55
C ASP A 164 6.36 8.28 1.06
N PHE A 165 6.37 6.95 1.01
CA PHE A 165 7.53 6.20 0.51
C PHE A 165 7.64 6.23 -1.02
N ILE A 166 6.57 6.59 -1.74
CA ILE A 166 6.62 6.69 -3.20
C ILE A 166 7.47 7.88 -3.67
N LEU A 167 8.40 7.58 -4.57
CA LEU A 167 9.28 8.57 -5.17
C LEU A 167 8.69 9.07 -6.50
N LYS A 168 8.23 10.33 -6.52
CA LYS A 168 7.59 10.99 -7.69
C LYS A 168 8.51 12.02 -8.34
N ARG A 169 8.14 12.51 -9.53
CA ARG A 169 8.92 13.40 -10.41
C ARG A 169 9.66 14.55 -9.72
N ASP A 170 9.08 15.09 -8.65
CA ASP A 170 9.62 16.27 -7.97
C ASP A 170 10.60 15.91 -6.83
N THR A 171 10.77 14.61 -6.53
CA THR A 171 11.90 14.12 -5.72
C THR A 171 13.18 14.11 -6.56
N HIS A 172 13.66 15.31 -6.90
CA HIS A 172 14.96 15.56 -7.55
C HIS A 172 16.17 15.23 -6.65
N ARG A 173 15.99 14.44 -5.59
CA ARG A 173 17.03 14.28 -4.57
C ARG A 173 17.72 12.94 -4.73
N GLU A 174 19.04 13.02 -4.80
CA GLU A 174 19.96 11.94 -4.43
C GLU A 174 19.72 11.46 -2.97
N ASP A 175 18.98 12.27 -2.20
CA ASP A 175 18.58 12.08 -0.81
C ASP A 175 17.13 11.56 -0.73
N TRP A 176 16.97 10.24 -0.50
CA TRP A 176 15.77 9.79 0.22
C TRP A 176 15.80 10.43 1.63
N PRO A 177 14.65 10.81 2.21
CA PRO A 177 14.59 11.32 3.58
C PRO A 177 15.39 10.46 4.56
N GLU A 178 16.13 11.10 5.46
CA GLU A 178 16.84 10.41 6.54
C GLU A 178 15.84 9.63 7.41
N GLY A 179 16.17 8.38 7.75
CA GLY A 179 15.32 7.50 8.55
C GLY A 179 14.20 6.78 7.78
N GLN A 180 14.14 6.95 6.45
CA GLN A 180 13.22 6.17 5.62
C GLN A 180 13.76 4.75 5.42
N TRP A 181 13.05 3.75 5.95
CA TRP A 181 13.46 2.34 5.94
C TRP A 181 12.99 1.56 4.71
N ALA A 182 12.05 2.10 3.93
CA ALA A 182 11.60 1.55 2.65
C ALA A 182 11.28 2.64 1.63
N VAL A 183 11.44 2.33 0.34
CA VAL A 183 11.07 3.20 -0.78
C VAL A 183 10.15 2.45 -1.74
N SER A 184 9.26 3.17 -2.41
CA SER A 184 8.42 2.67 -3.51
C SER A 184 8.63 3.55 -4.74
N THR A 185 8.42 3.00 -5.94
CA THR A 185 8.67 3.67 -7.19
C THR A 185 7.48 3.59 -8.15
N VAL A 186 7.55 4.38 -9.22
CA VAL A 186 6.78 4.13 -10.43
C VAL A 186 7.74 3.68 -11.53
N ASN A 187 7.24 2.99 -12.56
CA ASN A 187 8.07 2.55 -13.70
C ASN A 187 9.07 3.61 -14.19
N ARG A 188 8.59 4.85 -14.32
CA ARG A 188 9.43 5.95 -14.79
C ARG A 188 10.56 6.31 -13.81
N SER A 189 10.27 6.43 -12.51
CA SER A 189 11.30 6.75 -11.51
C SER A 189 12.30 5.61 -11.35
N PHE A 190 11.84 4.37 -11.51
CA PHE A 190 12.71 3.22 -11.48
C PHE A 190 13.65 3.21 -12.69
N PHE A 191 13.16 3.26 -13.92
CA PHE A 191 14.04 3.07 -15.09
C PHE A 191 14.79 4.32 -15.54
N GLU A 192 14.19 5.51 -15.43
CA GLU A 192 14.72 6.72 -16.08
C GLU A 192 15.46 7.68 -15.14
N TRP A 193 15.29 7.57 -13.81
CA TRP A 193 15.74 8.62 -12.88
C TRP A 193 16.90 8.16 -11.98
N PRO A 194 17.69 9.11 -11.43
CA PRO A 194 18.83 8.78 -10.57
C PRO A 194 18.47 7.90 -9.38
N VAL A 195 17.27 8.05 -8.81
CA VAL A 195 16.86 7.22 -7.67
C VAL A 195 16.69 5.75 -8.02
N GLY A 196 16.15 5.46 -9.21
CA GLY A 196 16.07 4.09 -9.68
C GLY A 196 17.43 3.49 -10.00
N GLN A 197 18.41 4.31 -10.41
CA GLN A 197 19.80 3.86 -10.50
C GLN A 197 20.34 3.47 -9.12
N LYS A 198 20.15 4.33 -8.11
CA LYS A 198 20.57 4.07 -6.73
C LYS A 198 19.95 2.77 -6.18
N ILE A 199 18.66 2.52 -6.44
CA ILE A 199 17.99 1.28 -6.05
C ILE A 199 18.63 0.07 -6.74
N ARG A 200 18.83 0.11 -8.06
CA ARG A 200 19.50 -1.00 -8.77
C ARG A 200 20.93 -1.24 -8.30
N ASP A 201 21.64 -0.20 -7.88
CA ASP A 201 23.00 -0.34 -7.32
C ASP A 201 22.98 -1.02 -5.94
N MET A 202 21.89 -0.87 -5.16
CA MET A 202 21.68 -1.55 -3.87
C MET A 202 21.27 -3.02 -4.02
N PHE A 203 20.55 -3.34 -5.10
CA PHE A 203 20.03 -4.67 -5.41
C PHE A 203 20.57 -5.15 -6.77
N PRO A 204 21.89 -5.37 -6.90
CA PRO A 204 22.51 -5.73 -8.18
C PRO A 204 22.17 -7.15 -8.63
N ASP A 205 21.82 -8.02 -7.68
CA ASP A 205 21.49 -9.41 -7.91
C ASP A 205 19.97 -9.62 -7.81
N PRO A 206 19.38 -10.49 -8.65
CA PRO A 206 17.98 -10.86 -8.52
C PRO A 206 17.72 -11.50 -7.16
N SER A 207 16.57 -11.20 -6.58
CA SER A 207 16.10 -11.85 -5.36
C SER A 207 15.79 -13.34 -5.62
N PRO A 208 15.62 -14.16 -4.56
CA PRO A 208 15.18 -15.55 -4.71
C PRO A 208 13.82 -15.71 -5.41
N TYR A 209 13.08 -14.62 -5.61
CA TYR A 209 11.78 -14.58 -6.26
C TYR A 209 11.84 -14.07 -7.72
N GLU A 210 13.05 -13.89 -8.26
CA GLU A 210 13.30 -13.37 -9.61
C GLU A 210 14.20 -14.34 -10.42
N ARG A 211 14.00 -14.39 -11.74
CA ARG A 211 14.79 -15.18 -12.70
C ARG A 211 15.34 -14.30 -13.82
#